data_AF-A0A7G6SB04-F1
#
_entry.id   AF-A0A7G6SB04-F1
#
_cell.length_a   1.000
_cell.length_b   1.000
_cell.length_c   1.000
_cell.angle_alpha   90.00
_cell.angle_beta   90.00
_cell.angle_gamma   90.00
#
_symmetry.space_group_name_H-M   'P 1'
#
loop_
_entity.id
_entity.type
_entity.pdbx_description
1 polymer ?
#
loop_
_entity_poly.entity_id
_entity_poly.type
_entity_poly.pdbx_seq_one_letter_code
_entity_poly.pdbx_strand_id
1 'polypeptide(L)'
;MKTRYHEFVQYTDDDWRVMQAAHDLASSILGRSSKTDAHADRLGRKVIELFNLKMLSIDQIAERAVRSERNFETTASRLSTTTLTRQTG
;
A
#
# COMPACT_ATOMS: atom_id res chain seq x y z
N MET A 1 29.29 6.05 -18.62
CA MET A 1 27.86 5.89 -18.34
C MET A 1 27.64 4.53 -17.70
N LYS A 2 27.40 4.43 -16.39
CA LYS A 2 26.95 3.18 -15.76
C LYS A 2 25.42 3.20 -15.76
N THR A 3 24.81 2.53 -16.73
CA THR A 3 23.41 2.11 -16.63
C THR A 3 23.30 1.29 -15.35
N ARG A 4 22.62 1.82 -14.34
CA ARG A 4 22.23 1.05 -13.16
C ARG A 4 21.33 -0.06 -13.68
N TYR A 5 21.87 -1.27 -13.80
CA TYR A 5 21.05 -2.46 -13.85
C TYR A 5 20.15 -2.36 -12.62
N HIS A 6 18.85 -2.20 -12.84
CA HIS A 6 17.86 -2.49 -11.82
C HIS A 6 18.19 -3.91 -11.38
N GLU A 7 18.73 -4.09 -10.17
CA GLU A 7 18.83 -5.40 -9.57
C GLU A 7 17.44 -6.02 -9.73
N PHE A 8 17.34 -7.10 -10.50
CA PHE A 8 16.15 -7.92 -10.47
C PHE A 8 16.11 -8.47 -9.05
N VAL A 9 15.29 -7.84 -8.20
CA VAL A 9 15.04 -8.33 -6.86
C VAL A 9 14.35 -9.67 -7.03
N GLN A 10 15.12 -10.75 -6.92
CA GLN A 10 14.62 -12.10 -6.92
C GLN A 10 14.08 -12.36 -5.52
N TYR A 11 12.76 -12.26 -5.38
CA TYR A 11 12.08 -12.68 -4.16
C TYR A 11 12.08 -14.20 -4.08
N THR A 12 12.43 -14.72 -2.92
CA THR A 12 12.23 -16.13 -2.60
C THR A 12 10.75 -16.41 -2.37
N ASP A 13 10.36 -17.68 -2.38
CA ASP A 13 8.99 -18.08 -2.03
C ASP A 13 8.62 -17.63 -0.61
N ASP A 14 9.58 -17.63 0.33
CA ASP A 14 9.36 -17.15 1.69
C ASP A 14 9.13 -15.64 1.74
N ASP A 15 9.85 -14.86 0.94
CA ASP A 15 9.61 -13.42 0.80
C ASP A 15 8.18 -13.16 0.27
N TRP A 16 7.74 -13.96 -0.72
CA TRP A 16 6.37 -13.88 -1.21
C TRP A 16 5.33 -14.23 -0.15
N ARG A 17 5.61 -15.24 0.69
CA ARG A 17 4.71 -15.61 1.79
C ARG A 17 4.59 -14.51 2.83
N VAL A 18 5.69 -13.84 3.17
CA VAL A 18 5.68 -12.69 4.09
C VAL A 18 4.88 -11.54 3.49
N MET A 19 5.12 -11.19 2.22
CA MET A 19 4.41 -10.11 1.55
C MET A 19 2.91 -10.42 1.39
N GLN A 20 2.54 -11.64 1.01
CA GLN A 20 1.14 -12.04 0.89
C GLN A 20 0.43 -12.01 2.25
N ALA A 21 1.05 -12.53 3.30
CA ALA A 21 0.48 -12.49 4.65
C ALA A 21 0.29 -11.06 5.16
N ALA A 22 1.26 -10.16 4.89
CA ALA A 22 1.14 -8.76 5.27
C ALA A 22 0.04 -8.03 4.50
N HIS A 23 -0.14 -8.37 3.23
CA HIS A 23 -1.22 -7.83 2.40
C HIS A 23 -2.60 -8.29 2.89
N ASP A 24 -2.77 -9.58 3.16
CA ASP A 24 -4.02 -10.15 3.69
C ASP A 24 -4.36 -9.55 5.06
N LEU A 25 -3.37 -9.41 5.95
CA LEU A 25 -3.56 -8.78 7.26
C LEU A 25 -3.94 -7.30 7.12
N ALA A 26 -3.27 -6.54 6.26
CA ALA A 26 -3.58 -5.14 6.04
C ALA A 26 -5.00 -4.94 5.47
N SER A 27 -5.40 -5.78 4.51
CA SER A 27 -6.76 -5.78 3.96
C SER A 27 -7.79 -6.09 5.04
N SER A 28 -7.53 -7.10 5.89
CA SER A 28 -8.39 -7.43 7.02
C SER A 28 -8.56 -6.27 8.00
N ILE A 29 -7.47 -5.58 8.37
CA ILE A 29 -7.50 -4.39 9.25
C ILE A 29 -8.32 -3.24 8.63
N LEU A 30 -8.29 -3.10 7.31
CA LEU A 30 -9.09 -2.10 6.58
C LEU A 30 -10.55 -2.53 6.36
N GLY A 31 -10.93 -3.75 6.77
CA GLY A 31 -12.25 -4.32 6.49
C GLY A 31 -12.49 -4.57 4.99
N ARG A 32 -11.41 -4.83 4.24
CA ARG A 32 -11.40 -5.01 2.79
C ARG A 32 -10.98 -6.43 2.41
N SER A 33 -11.28 -6.80 1.17
CA SER A 33 -10.80 -8.05 0.58
C SER A 33 -9.51 -7.79 -0.19
N SER A 34 -8.45 -8.55 0.11
CA SER A 34 -7.17 -8.49 -0.61
C SER A 34 -7.27 -8.93 -2.08
N LYS A 35 -8.41 -9.50 -2.50
CA LYS A 35 -8.60 -10.04 -3.86
C LYS A 35 -9.56 -9.25 -4.73
N THR A 36 -10.52 -8.57 -4.11
CA THR A 36 -11.66 -7.96 -4.83
C THR A 36 -11.78 -6.46 -4.59
N ASP A 37 -11.03 -5.91 -3.65
CA ASP A 37 -11.05 -4.47 -3.41
C ASP A 37 -10.30 -3.72 -4.51
N ALA A 38 -10.87 -2.60 -4.98
CA ALA A 38 -10.28 -1.79 -6.03
C ALA A 38 -8.91 -1.17 -5.63
N HIS A 39 -8.60 -1.14 -4.33
CA HIS A 39 -7.34 -0.66 -3.79
C HIS A 39 -6.37 -1.80 -3.41
N ALA A 40 -6.73 -3.06 -3.62
CA ALA A 40 -5.89 -4.21 -3.29
C ALA A 40 -4.51 -4.16 -3.99
N ASP A 41 -4.47 -3.81 -5.27
CA ASP A 41 -3.22 -3.69 -6.03
C ASP A 41 -2.31 -2.57 -5.51
N ARG A 42 -2.92 -1.42 -5.12
CA ARG A 42 -2.19 -0.30 -4.54
C ARG A 42 -1.58 -0.69 -3.20
N LEU A 43 -2.36 -1.37 -2.37
CA LEU A 43 -1.91 -1.89 -1.08
C LEU A 43 -0.77 -2.91 -1.26
N GLY A 44 -0.88 -3.82 -2.24
CA GLY A 44 0.15 -4.81 -2.55
C GLY A 44 1.48 -4.18 -2.97
N ARG A 45 1.44 -3.13 -3.80
CA ARG A 45 2.65 -2.35 -4.15
C ARG A 45 3.30 -1.70 -2.93
N LYS A 46 2.50 -1.17 -2.00
CA LYS A 46 3.02 -0.57 -0.76
C LYS A 46 3.64 -1.63 0.16
N VAL A 47 3.07 -2.82 0.23
CA VAL A 47 3.64 -3.97 0.95
C VAL A 47 5.02 -4.34 0.40
N ILE A 48 5.17 -4.44 -0.94
CA ILE A 48 6.45 -4.72 -1.59
C ILE A 48 7.48 -3.62 -1.31
N GLU A 49 7.08 -2.35 -1.37
CA GLU A 49 7.93 -1.20 -1.04
C GLU A 49 8.45 -1.28 0.40
N LEU A 50 7.57 -1.57 1.36
CA LEU A 50 7.92 -1.70 2.78
C LEU A 50 8.83 -2.91 3.05
N PHE A 51 8.57 -4.03 2.38
CA PHE A 51 9.42 -5.21 2.43
C PHE A 51 10.84 -4.90 1.93
N ASN A 52 10.95 -4.19 0.81
CA ASN A 52 12.23 -3.76 0.24
C ASN A 52 13.02 -2.79 1.14
N LEU A 53 12.35 -2.07 2.04
CA LEU A 53 12.99 -1.27 3.10
C LEU A 53 13.52 -2.12 4.26
N LYS A 54 13.65 -3.44 4.07
CA LYS A 54 14.11 -4.43 5.06
C LYS A 54 13.19 -4.57 6.27
N MET A 55 11.91 -4.22 6.12
CA MET A 55 10.90 -4.60 7.11
C MET A 55 10.48 -6.03 6.84
N LEU A 56 10.80 -6.96 7.75
CA LEU A 56 10.53 -8.39 7.57
C LEU A 56 9.35 -8.89 8.41
N SER A 57 8.88 -8.10 9.38
CA SER A 57 7.74 -8.49 10.22
C SER A 57 6.42 -8.19 9.51
N ILE A 58 5.61 -9.24 9.35
CA ILE A 58 4.27 -9.18 8.74
C ILE A 58 3.42 -8.07 9.38
N ASP A 59 3.40 -8.01 10.71
CA ASP A 59 2.60 -7.02 11.45
C ASP A 59 3.08 -5.58 11.19
N GLN A 60 4.38 -5.36 11.18
CA GLN A 60 4.94 -4.03 10.92
C GLN A 60 4.66 -3.54 9.50
N ILE A 61 4.78 -4.45 8.52
CA ILE A 61 4.46 -4.14 7.12
C ILE A 61 2.97 -3.82 7.00
N ALA A 62 2.11 -4.66 7.57
CA ALA A 62 0.67 -4.49 7.50
C ALA A 62 0.21 -3.17 8.15
N GLU A 63 0.66 -2.88 9.37
CA GLU A 63 0.30 -1.63 10.05
C GLU A 63 0.73 -0.38 9.28
N ARG A 64 1.95 -0.38 8.72
CA ARG A 64 2.42 0.77 7.93
C ARG A 64 1.67 0.91 6.62
N ALA A 65 1.32 -0.20 5.97
CA ALA A 65 0.51 -0.19 4.77
C ALA A 65 -0.89 0.38 5.04
N VAL A 66 -1.55 -0.05 6.13
CA VAL A 66 -2.84 0.49 6.59
C VAL A 66 -2.77 1.98 6.87
N ARG A 67 -1.73 2.45 7.58
CA ARG A 67 -1.54 3.89 7.86
C ARG A 67 -1.37 4.69 6.57
N SER A 68 -0.64 4.15 5.59
CA SER A 68 -0.47 4.79 4.29
C SER A 68 -1.80 4.92 3.54
N GLU A 69 -2.65 3.89 3.56
CA GLU A 69 -3.97 3.91 2.93
C GLU A 69 -4.91 4.94 3.57
N ARG A 70 -4.99 4.96 4.91
CA ARG A 70 -5.82 5.93 5.65
C ARG A 70 -5.39 7.38 5.41
N ASN A 71 -4.08 7.62 5.29
CA ASN A 71 -3.56 8.94 4.96
C ASN A 71 -3.97 9.37 3.54
N PHE A 72 -3.99 8.42 2.59
CA PHE A 72 -4.42 8.67 1.21
C PHE A 72 -5.92 8.99 1.11
N GLU A 73 -6.75 8.30 1.89
CA GLU A 73 -8.18 8.60 1.99
C GLU A 73 -8.42 9.97 2.64
N THR A 74 -7.66 10.30 3.68
CA THR A 74 -7.77 11.60 4.36
C THR A 74 -7.39 12.76 3.43
N THR A 75 -6.35 12.62 2.61
CA THR A 75 -5.98 13.65 1.63
C THR A 75 -6.99 13.74 0.48
N ALA A 76 -7.52 12.61 0.02
CA ALA A 76 -8.59 12.59 -0.99
C ALA A 76 -9.86 13.29 -0.47
N SER A 77 -10.29 13.00 0.77
CA SER A 77 -11.45 13.67 1.38
C SER A 77 -11.25 15.18 1.51
N ARG A 78 -10.03 15.67 1.79
CA ARG A 78 -9.74 17.11 1.86
C ARG A 78 -9.83 17.81 0.51
N LEU A 79 -9.52 17.11 -0.58
CA LEU A 79 -9.58 17.68 -1.93
C LEU A 79 -11.01 17.71 -2.49
N SER A 80 -11.87 16.78 -2.09
CA SER A 80 -13.28 16.77 -2.50
C SER A 80 -14.11 17.91 -1.91
N THR A 81 -13.74 18.44 -0.74
CA THR A 81 -14.51 19.51 -0.07
C THR A 81 -14.26 20.90 -0.66
N THR A 82 -13.23 21.09 -1.49
CA THR A 82 -12.88 22.43 -2.04
C THR A 82 -13.56 22.74 -3.38
N THR A 83 -14.24 21.78 -4.02
CA THR A 83 -14.79 21.96 -5.39
C THR A 83 -16.28 22.35 -5.43
N LEU A 84 -16.90 22.71 -4.30
CA LEU A 84 -18.34 23.02 -4.21
C LEU A 84 -18.64 24.35 -3.51
N THR A 85 -17.87 25.41 -3.79
CA THR A 85 -18.25 26.78 -3.39
C THR A 85 -17.76 27.81 -4.40
N ARG A 86 -18.15 27.64 -5.67
CA ARG A 86 -18.03 28.73 -6.65
C ARG A 86 -19.15 28.71 -7.69
N GLN A 87 -20.40 28.64 -7.24
CA GLN A 87 -21.56 29.11 -8.00
C GLN A 87 -22.59 29.66 -7.02
N THR A 88 -22.55 30.98 -6.81
CA THR A 88 -23.69 31.89 -6.54
C THR A 88 -23.10 33.25 -6.15
N GLY A 89 -23.39 34.26 -6.96
CA GLY A 89 -22.93 35.64 -6.79
C GLY A 89 -22.74 36.30 -8.13
#